data_AF-A0A3C0Z046-F1
#
_entry.id   AF-A0A3C0Z046-F1
#
_cell.length_a   1.000
_cell.length_b   1.000
_cell.length_c   1.000
_cell.angle_alpha   90.00
_cell.angle_beta   90.00
_cell.angle_gamma   90.00
#
_symmetry.space_group_name_H-M   'P 1'
#
loop_
_entity.id
_entity.type
_entity.pdbx_description
1 polymer ?
#
loop_
_entity_poly.entity_id
_entity_poly.type
_entity_poly.pdbx_seq_one_letter_code
_entity_poly.pdbx_strand_id
1 'polypeptide(L)'
;LEYVNKYNPPIDVVAAENNLKEAKQIMDRLGVVFLLGSGTCLGATRDNALIPWDDDVDLISVIGVNGLTGESMAGIEEAFRHKGFVARELPGNHAQALQTMKDYVRVTWECMYVDDAVINIYPGIEIPADMFTRPKEIEFLGEQFFVPNPPEEYLRLKYG
;
A
#
# COMPACT_ATOMS: atom_id res chain seq x y z
N LEU A 1 -3.58 19.85 -11.94
CA LEU A 1 -4.27 19.59 -10.66
C LEU A 1 -3.27 19.90 -9.55
N GLU A 2 -3.43 21.02 -8.85
CA GLU A 2 -2.61 21.30 -7.66
C GLU A 2 -3.08 20.40 -6.51
N TYR A 3 -2.18 19.54 -6.06
CA TYR A 3 -2.39 18.57 -5.00
C TYR A 3 -2.16 19.26 -3.64
N VAL A 4 -3.23 19.47 -2.87
CA VAL A 4 -3.16 19.95 -1.49
C VAL A 4 -3.96 19.01 -0.60
N ASN A 5 -3.36 18.55 0.52
CA ASN A 5 -4.02 17.78 1.61
C ASN A 5 -5.16 18.54 2.32
N LYS A 6 -5.75 19.56 1.68
CA LYS A 6 -6.82 20.40 2.24
C LYS A 6 -8.21 19.79 2.03
N TYR A 7 -8.35 18.77 1.18
CA TYR A 7 -9.62 18.10 0.92
C TYR A 7 -9.41 16.61 0.60
N ASN A 8 -9.89 15.74 1.49
CA ASN A 8 -9.91 14.28 1.32
C ASN A 8 -11.37 13.83 1.30
N PRO A 9 -12.01 13.73 0.12
CA PRO A 9 -13.37 13.21 0.02
C PRO A 9 -13.40 11.70 0.29
N PRO A 10 -14.58 11.15 0.67
CA PRO A 10 -14.79 9.72 0.63
C PRO A 10 -14.40 9.12 -0.71
N ILE A 11 -13.77 7.96 -0.67
CA ILE A 11 -13.26 7.27 -1.84
C ILE A 11 -14.40 6.79 -2.75
N ASP A 12 -14.24 6.97 -4.06
CA ASP A 12 -15.05 6.25 -5.04
C ASP A 12 -14.56 4.79 -5.08
N VAL A 13 -15.35 3.89 -4.49
CA VAL A 13 -14.97 2.48 -4.31
C VAL A 13 -14.77 1.74 -5.64
N VAL A 14 -15.46 2.13 -6.71
CA VAL A 14 -15.31 1.50 -8.03
C VAL A 14 -13.99 1.95 -8.67
N ALA A 15 -13.70 3.24 -8.62
CA ALA A 15 -12.41 3.76 -9.10
C ALA A 15 -11.25 3.20 -8.27
N ALA A 16 -11.43 3.02 -6.96
CA ALA A 16 -10.43 2.45 -6.08
C ALA A 16 -10.13 0.98 -6.36
N GLU A 17 -11.16 0.15 -6.56
CA GLU A 17 -10.98 -1.24 -6.98
C GLU A 17 -10.21 -1.33 -8.30
N ASN A 18 -10.61 -0.53 -9.30
CA ASN A 18 -9.92 -0.51 -10.60
C ASN A 18 -8.45 -0.11 -10.45
N ASN A 19 -8.17 0.95 -9.68
CA ASN A 19 -6.81 1.43 -9.46
C ASN A 19 -5.95 0.44 -8.67
N LEU A 20 -6.52 -0.24 -7.66
CA LEU A 20 -5.84 -1.29 -6.92
C LEU A 20 -5.46 -2.46 -7.82
N LYS A 21 -6.37 -2.90 -8.70
CA LYS A 21 -6.09 -3.97 -9.68
C LYS A 21 -5.05 -3.54 -10.72
N GLU A 22 -5.08 -2.29 -11.17
CA GLU A 22 -4.03 -1.77 -12.05
C GLU A 22 -2.66 -1.69 -11.35
N ALA A 23 -2.63 -1.23 -10.10
CA ALA A 23 -1.43 -1.23 -9.27
C ALA A 23 -0.87 -2.66 -9.13
N LYS A 24 -1.74 -3.63 -8.86
CA LYS A 24 -1.37 -5.05 -8.83
C LYS A 24 -0.73 -5.52 -10.12
N GLN A 25 -1.36 -5.23 -11.27
CA GLN A 25 -0.79 -5.60 -12.57
C GLN A 25 0.56 -4.96 -12.85
N ILE A 26 0.81 -3.74 -12.37
CA ILE A 26 2.11 -3.07 -12.48
C ILE A 26 3.15 -3.82 -11.65
N MET A 27 2.86 -4.04 -10.36
CA MET A 27 3.78 -4.67 -9.43
C MET A 27 4.09 -6.13 -9.81
N ASP A 28 3.07 -6.90 -10.19
CA ASP A 28 3.21 -8.29 -10.63
C ASP A 28 4.14 -8.40 -11.87
N ARG A 29 4.00 -7.49 -12.84
CA ARG A 29 4.89 -7.45 -14.03
C ARG A 29 6.34 -7.14 -13.68
N LEU A 30 6.56 -6.39 -12.60
CA LEU A 30 7.89 -6.01 -12.13
C LEU A 30 8.44 -7.01 -11.09
N GLY A 31 7.67 -8.06 -10.75
CA GLY A 31 8.06 -9.08 -9.78
C GLY A 31 8.11 -8.57 -8.34
N VAL A 32 7.38 -7.49 -8.04
CA VAL A 32 7.33 -6.84 -6.72
C VAL A 32 6.08 -7.28 -5.99
N VAL A 33 6.24 -7.81 -4.77
CA VAL A 33 5.10 -8.09 -3.90
C VAL A 33 4.80 -6.86 -3.04
N PHE A 34 3.52 -6.54 -2.94
CA PHE A 34 2.99 -5.56 -2.01
C PHE A 34 1.86 -6.19 -1.19
N LEU A 35 1.63 -5.61 -0.02
CA LEU A 35 0.59 -5.97 0.93
C LEU A 35 -0.45 -4.85 0.95
N LEU A 36 -1.70 -5.18 1.21
CA LEU A 36 -2.70 -4.20 1.63
C LEU A 36 -2.31 -3.73 3.04
N GLY A 37 -2.19 -2.42 3.22
CA GLY A 37 -1.82 -1.79 4.50
C GLY A 37 -2.99 -1.08 5.15
N SER A 38 -2.82 -0.69 6.41
CA SER A 38 -3.64 0.35 7.07
C SER A 38 -5.15 0.18 6.85
N GLY A 39 -5.86 1.20 6.32
CA GLY A 39 -7.31 1.18 6.13
C GLY A 39 -7.76 0.13 5.10
N THR A 40 -6.96 -0.08 4.06
CA THR A 40 -7.23 -1.10 3.03
C THR A 40 -7.13 -2.52 3.60
N CYS A 41 -6.12 -2.81 4.42
CA CYS A 41 -6.00 -4.08 5.15
C CYS A 41 -7.18 -4.28 6.11
N LEU A 42 -7.57 -3.22 6.83
CA LEU A 42 -8.69 -3.26 7.77
C LEU A 42 -9.99 -3.63 7.06
N GLY A 43 -10.30 -2.95 5.95
CA GLY A 43 -11.50 -3.23 5.17
C GLY A 43 -11.51 -4.65 4.60
N ALA A 44 -10.40 -5.08 3.99
CA ALA A 44 -10.26 -6.42 3.44
C ALA A 44 -10.40 -7.51 4.51
N THR A 45 -9.81 -7.31 5.70
CA THR A 45 -9.84 -8.29 6.79
C THR A 45 -11.19 -8.35 7.50
N ARG A 46 -11.82 -7.19 7.73
CA ARG A 46 -13.05 -7.09 8.53
C ARG A 46 -14.30 -7.40 7.72
N ASP A 47 -14.44 -6.75 6.57
CA ASP A 47 -15.68 -6.72 5.80
C ASP A 47 -15.52 -7.32 4.39
N ASN A 48 -14.30 -7.75 4.02
CA ASN A 48 -13.95 -8.14 2.65
C ASN A 48 -14.35 -7.04 1.62
N ALA A 49 -14.20 -5.77 2.01
CA ALA A 49 -14.57 -4.61 1.20
C ALA A 49 -13.61 -3.43 1.42
N LEU A 50 -13.51 -2.52 0.45
CA LEU A 50 -12.91 -1.19 0.69
C LEU A 50 -13.86 -0.38 1.59
N ILE A 51 -13.29 0.43 2.49
CA ILE A 51 -14.07 1.26 3.42
C ILE A 51 -14.61 2.49 2.66
N PRO A 52 -15.94 2.68 2.50
CA PRO A 52 -16.47 3.71 1.61
C PRO A 52 -16.25 5.16 2.07
N TRP A 53 -15.94 5.36 3.34
CA TRP A 53 -15.63 6.68 3.92
C TRP A 53 -14.13 6.91 4.14
N ASP A 54 -13.29 5.96 3.70
CA ASP A 54 -11.84 6.18 3.62
C ASP A 54 -11.52 7.15 2.47
N ASP A 55 -10.27 7.60 2.37
CA ASP A 55 -9.87 8.62 1.40
C ASP A 55 -8.71 8.21 0.46
N ASP A 56 -8.18 6.99 0.63
CA ASP A 56 -7.18 6.39 -0.25
C ASP A 56 -7.12 4.85 -0.17
N VAL A 57 -6.22 4.28 -0.97
CA VAL A 57 -5.81 2.88 -0.92
C VAL A 57 -4.36 2.83 -0.43
N ASP A 58 -4.12 2.03 0.61
CA ASP A 58 -2.83 1.88 1.27
C ASP A 58 -2.15 0.57 0.85
N LEU A 59 -0.97 0.69 0.25
CA LEU A 59 -0.11 -0.43 -0.14
C LEU A 59 1.21 -0.37 0.63
N ILE A 60 1.72 -1.53 1.00
CA ILE A 60 2.97 -1.68 1.76
C ILE A 60 3.90 -2.64 1.04
N SER A 61 5.19 -2.27 0.94
CA SER A 61 6.27 -3.21 0.61
C SER A 61 7.46 -3.02 1.54
N VAL A 62 8.36 -4.00 1.56
CA VAL A 62 9.59 -3.96 2.36
C VAL A 62 10.79 -3.97 1.42
N ILE A 63 11.63 -2.94 1.51
CA ILE A 63 12.80 -2.79 0.65
C ILE A 63 13.81 -3.90 0.95
N GLY A 64 14.30 -4.56 -0.10
CA GLY A 64 15.20 -5.71 -0.01
C GLY A 64 14.48 -7.06 0.14
N VAL A 65 13.14 -7.08 0.14
CA VAL A 65 12.33 -8.28 0.34
C VAL A 65 11.29 -8.39 -0.77
N ASN A 66 10.92 -9.63 -1.13
CA ASN A 66 9.86 -9.96 -2.09
C ASN A 66 9.94 -9.16 -3.41
N GLY A 67 11.15 -9.05 -3.97
CA GLY A 67 11.41 -8.45 -5.27
C GLY A 67 11.58 -6.93 -5.28
N LEU A 68 11.24 -6.23 -4.18
CA LEU A 68 11.50 -4.80 -4.08
C LEU A 68 12.97 -4.53 -3.77
N THR A 69 13.65 -3.75 -4.61
CA THR A 69 15.00 -3.21 -4.34
C THR A 69 14.96 -1.69 -4.39
N GLY A 70 15.88 -1.02 -3.68
CA GLY A 70 15.99 0.45 -3.75
C GLY A 70 16.20 0.99 -5.19
N GLU A 71 16.82 0.20 -6.07
CA GLU A 71 17.05 0.56 -7.47
C GLU A 71 15.79 0.44 -8.34
N SER A 72 14.84 -0.42 -7.96
CA SER A 72 13.61 -0.67 -8.73
C SER A 72 12.53 0.42 -8.56
N MET A 73 12.65 1.26 -7.52
CA MET A 73 11.66 2.29 -7.16
C MET A 73 11.32 3.23 -8.33
N ALA A 74 12.35 3.76 -9.00
CA ALA A 74 12.16 4.69 -10.12
C ALA A 74 11.45 4.03 -11.31
N GLY A 75 11.75 2.76 -11.60
CA GLY A 75 11.09 2.01 -12.68
C GLY A 75 9.62 1.72 -12.37
N ILE A 76 9.28 1.50 -11.09
CA ILE A 76 7.91 1.31 -10.63
C ILE A 76 7.14 2.63 -10.75
N GLU A 77 7.71 3.75 -10.31
CA GLU A 77 7.11 5.08 -10.51
C GLU A 77 6.81 5.34 -11.99
N GLU A 78 7.78 5.09 -12.87
CA GLU A 78 7.59 5.28 -14.31
C GLU A 78 6.45 4.41 -14.85
N ALA A 79 6.36 3.15 -14.39
CA ALA A 79 5.29 2.24 -14.79
C ALA A 79 3.89 2.73 -14.35
N PHE A 80 3.77 3.31 -13.15
CA PHE A 80 2.55 4.00 -12.72
C PHE A 80 2.21 5.18 -13.66
N ARG A 81 3.20 6.02 -13.99
CA ARG A 81 3.01 7.16 -14.91
C ARG A 81 2.56 6.70 -16.31
N HIS A 82 3.16 5.63 -16.84
CA HIS A 82 2.75 5.03 -18.13
C HIS A 82 1.31 4.49 -18.12
N LYS A 83 0.76 4.16 -16.95
CA LYS A 83 -0.64 3.75 -16.76
C LYS A 83 -1.60 4.91 -16.49
N GLY A 84 -1.11 6.14 -16.60
CA GLY A 84 -1.90 7.36 -16.45
C GLY A 84 -2.05 7.85 -15.01
N PHE A 85 -1.31 7.28 -14.06
CA PHE A 85 -1.26 7.81 -12.71
C PHE A 85 -0.38 9.07 -12.67
N VAL A 86 -0.83 10.07 -11.91
CA VAL A 86 0.09 11.10 -11.41
C VAL A 86 0.83 10.48 -10.23
N ALA A 87 2.15 10.51 -10.24
CA ALA A 87 2.98 9.94 -9.19
C ALA A 87 3.89 11.01 -8.57
N ARG A 88 4.11 10.93 -7.26
CA ARG A 88 4.97 11.84 -6.49
C ARG A 88 5.63 11.09 -5.34
N GLU A 89 6.95 11.16 -5.28
CA GLU A 89 7.70 10.70 -4.11
C GLU A 89 7.44 11.60 -2.91
N LEU A 90 7.23 10.97 -1.76
CA LEU A 90 7.14 11.59 -0.46
C LEU A 90 8.35 11.14 0.37
N PRO A 91 9.25 12.06 0.75
CA PRO A 91 10.37 11.71 1.61
C PRO A 91 9.85 11.38 3.02
N GLY A 92 10.37 10.31 3.60
CA GLY A 92 10.10 9.89 4.98
C GLY A 92 11.39 9.49 5.69
N ASN A 93 11.38 9.55 7.03
CA ASN A 93 12.56 9.20 7.84
C ASN A 93 12.82 7.68 7.91
N HIS A 94 11.76 6.86 7.79
CA HIS A 94 11.83 5.40 7.94
C HIS A 94 11.19 4.64 6.77
N ALA A 95 10.66 5.36 5.78
CA ALA A 95 10.04 4.81 4.59
C ALA A 95 10.24 5.74 3.39
N GLN A 96 10.24 5.14 2.20
CA GLN A 96 10.05 5.87 0.95
C GLN A 96 8.61 5.64 0.52
N ALA A 97 7.83 6.71 0.35
CA ALA A 97 6.46 6.57 -0.11
C ALA A 97 6.33 7.12 -1.53
N LEU A 98 5.67 6.37 -2.39
CA LEU A 98 5.19 6.86 -3.67
C LEU A 98 3.69 7.09 -3.56
N GLN A 99 3.28 8.35 -3.57
CA GLN A 99 1.88 8.70 -3.65
C GLN A 99 1.46 8.79 -5.10
N THR A 100 0.42 8.06 -5.46
CA THR A 100 -0.14 8.09 -6.81
C THR A 100 -1.61 8.51 -6.79
N MET A 101 -2.10 9.05 -7.89
CA MET A 101 -3.49 9.42 -8.08
C MET A 101 -3.93 9.18 -9.51
N LYS A 102 -5.11 8.57 -9.66
CA LYS A 102 -5.81 8.38 -10.93
C LYS A 102 -7.31 8.39 -10.65
N ASP A 103 -8.10 9.02 -11.53
CA ASP A 103 -9.56 9.11 -11.38
C ASP A 103 -10.00 9.62 -9.99
N TYR A 104 -9.27 10.61 -9.47
CA TYR A 104 -9.46 11.22 -8.13
C TYR A 104 -9.28 10.28 -6.93
N VAL A 105 -8.87 9.03 -7.15
CA VAL A 105 -8.51 8.09 -6.09
C VAL A 105 -7.00 8.07 -5.90
N ARG A 106 -6.59 8.13 -4.64
CA ARG A 106 -5.20 8.00 -4.23
C ARG A 106 -4.86 6.55 -3.98
N VAL A 107 -3.69 6.12 -4.46
CA VAL A 107 -3.06 4.87 -4.06
C VAL A 107 -1.69 5.23 -3.52
N THR A 108 -1.53 5.09 -2.21
CA THR A 108 -0.29 5.38 -1.50
C THR A 108 0.48 4.08 -1.36
N TRP A 109 1.71 4.04 -1.89
CA TRP A 109 2.60 2.88 -1.75
C TRP A 109 3.76 3.23 -0.83
N GLU A 110 3.77 2.67 0.37
CA GLU A 110 4.79 2.88 1.38
C GLU A 110 5.81 1.73 1.36
N CYS A 111 7.08 2.08 1.16
CA CYS A 111 8.20 1.15 1.10
C CYS A 111 9.06 1.31 2.35
N MET A 112 9.04 0.31 3.22
CA MET A 112 9.65 0.38 4.54
C MET A 112 10.96 -0.40 4.59
N TYR A 113 11.83 -0.02 5.52
CA TYR A 113 13.04 -0.76 5.86
C TYR A 113 12.81 -1.60 7.11
N VAL A 114 13.48 -2.75 7.18
CA VAL A 114 13.60 -3.50 8.43
C VAL A 114 14.77 -2.92 9.22
N ASP A 115 14.52 -2.53 10.47
CA ASP A 115 15.54 -2.13 11.43
C ASP A 115 15.38 -2.99 12.69
N ASP A 116 16.45 -3.64 13.14
CA ASP A 116 16.45 -4.57 14.29
C ASP A 116 15.22 -5.52 14.39
N ALA A 117 14.89 -6.17 13.27
CA ALA A 117 13.74 -7.09 13.13
C ALA A 117 12.34 -6.46 13.30
N VAL A 118 12.25 -5.14 13.35
CA VAL A 118 10.98 -4.39 13.35
C VAL A 118 10.85 -3.51 12.11
N ILE A 119 9.63 -3.08 11.85
CA ILE A 119 9.30 -2.03 10.89
C ILE A 119 8.58 -0.91 11.64
N ASN A 120 9.00 0.32 11.40
CA ASN A 120 8.35 1.50 11.96
C ASN A 120 7.29 2.03 10.98
N ILE A 121 6.04 2.01 11.40
CA ILE A 121 4.90 2.45 10.58
C ILE A 121 4.33 3.73 11.17
N TYR A 122 3.94 4.66 10.32
CA TYR A 122 3.26 5.89 10.75
C TYR A 122 2.06 5.57 11.69
N PRO A 123 1.90 6.30 12.82
CA PRO A 123 2.65 7.50 13.24
C PRO A 123 3.90 7.26 14.12
N GLY A 124 4.47 6.05 14.13
CA GLY A 124 5.64 5.69 14.94
C GLY A 124 5.49 4.37 15.67
N ILE A 125 4.67 3.46 15.15
CA ILE A 125 4.35 2.16 15.75
C ILE A 125 5.34 1.13 15.24
N GLU A 126 6.01 0.44 16.15
CA GLU A 126 6.91 -0.66 15.82
C GLU A 126 6.10 -1.97 15.71
N ILE A 127 6.24 -2.64 14.57
CA ILE A 127 5.58 -3.90 14.30
C ILE A 127 6.65 -4.93 13.89
N PRO A 128 6.55 -6.20 14.34
CA PRO A 128 7.47 -7.25 13.92
C PRO A 128 7.56 -7.36 12.40
N ALA A 129 8.79 -7.38 11.87
CA ALA A 129 9.02 -7.39 10.42
C ALA A 129 8.57 -8.70 9.75
N ASP A 130 8.49 -9.80 10.50
CA ASP A 130 8.02 -11.09 9.99
C ASP A 130 6.57 -11.04 9.49
N MET A 131 5.73 -10.19 10.09
CA MET A 131 4.36 -9.95 9.64
C MET A 131 4.30 -9.45 8.20
N PHE A 132 5.30 -8.69 7.74
CA PHE A 132 5.35 -8.12 6.38
C PHE A 132 6.20 -8.95 5.42
N THR A 133 7.28 -9.55 5.92
CA THR A 133 8.20 -10.34 5.10
C THR A 133 7.69 -11.76 4.84
N ARG A 134 6.71 -12.24 5.63
CA ARG A 134 6.00 -13.52 5.42
C ARG A 134 4.49 -13.28 5.32
N PRO A 135 4.04 -12.57 4.27
CA PRO A 135 2.66 -12.15 4.18
C PRO A 135 1.69 -13.32 4.07
N LYS A 136 0.44 -13.07 4.45
CA LYS A 136 -0.67 -14.00 4.28
C LYS A 136 -1.41 -13.64 2.99
N GLU A 137 -1.67 -14.64 2.15
CA GLU A 137 -2.52 -14.49 0.97
C GLU A 137 -4.00 -14.51 1.37
N ILE A 138 -4.79 -13.64 0.74
CA ILE A 138 -6.25 -13.56 0.89
C ILE A 138 -6.92 -13.35 -0.47
N GLU A 139 -8.15 -13.84 -0.61
CA GLU A 139 -9.02 -13.46 -1.72
C GLU A 139 -9.73 -12.15 -1.39
N PHE A 140 -9.56 -11.12 -2.22
CA PHE A 140 -10.17 -9.81 -2.05
C PHE A 140 -10.52 -9.23 -3.42
N LEU A 141 -11.73 -8.69 -3.59
CA LEU A 141 -12.22 -8.13 -4.85
C LEU A 141 -12.08 -9.09 -6.06
N GLY A 142 -12.17 -10.40 -5.80
CA GLY A 142 -12.07 -11.47 -6.81
C GLY A 142 -10.66 -11.78 -7.31
N GLU A 143 -9.61 -11.25 -6.66
CA GLU A 143 -8.21 -11.57 -6.96
C GLU A 143 -7.45 -11.97 -5.67
N GLN A 144 -6.25 -12.53 -5.82
CA GLN A 144 -5.38 -12.84 -4.68
C GLN A 144 -4.51 -11.63 -4.34
N PHE A 145 -4.55 -11.23 -3.07
CA PHE A 145 -3.76 -10.16 -2.49
C PHE A 145 -3.02 -10.65 -1.25
N PHE A 146 -2.03 -9.88 -0.82
CA PHE A 146 -1.30 -10.13 0.42
C PHE A 146 -1.69 -9.14 1.50
N VAL A 147 -1.68 -9.60 2.74
CA VAL A 147 -1.83 -8.77 3.96
C VAL A 147 -0.74 -9.13 4.96
N PRO A 148 -0.47 -8.26 5.96
CA PRO A 148 0.37 -8.64 7.08
C PRO A 148 -0.14 -9.92 7.78
N ASN A 149 0.76 -10.71 8.36
CA ASN A 149 0.43 -12.03 8.87
C ASN A 149 0.74 -12.19 10.38
N PRO A 150 -0.26 -12.42 11.25
CA PRO A 150 -1.70 -12.41 10.97
C PRO A 150 -2.27 -10.98 10.89
N PRO A 151 -3.23 -10.72 10.00
CA PRO A 151 -3.71 -9.36 9.74
C PRO A 151 -4.46 -8.77 10.94
N GLU A 152 -5.17 -9.59 11.71
CA GLU A 152 -5.90 -9.16 12.90
C GLU A 152 -4.95 -8.61 13.98
N GLU A 153 -3.78 -9.26 14.16
CA GLU A 153 -2.77 -8.81 15.12
C GLU A 153 -2.05 -7.54 14.64
N TYR A 154 -1.72 -7.47 13.35
CA TYR A 154 -1.20 -6.25 12.74
C TYR A 154 -2.15 -5.06 12.98
N LEU A 155 -3.44 -5.25 12.71
CA LEU A 155 -4.46 -4.21 12.90
C LEU A 155 -4.64 -3.85 14.37
N ARG A 156 -4.58 -4.82 15.29
CA ARG A 156 -4.60 -4.59 16.74
C ARG A 156 -3.40 -3.75 17.19
N LEU A 157 -2.19 -4.06 16.73
CA LEU A 157 -0.99 -3.28 17.05
C LEU A 157 -1.07 -1.85 16.49
N LYS A 158 -1.62 -1.68 15.28
CA LYS A 158 -1.71 -0.39 14.61
C LYS A 158 -2.82 0.52 15.17
N TYR A 159 -3.99 -0.04 15.48
CA TYR A 159 -5.21 0.72 15.79
C TYR A 159 -5.75 0.54 17.21
N GLY A 160 -5.30 -0.48 17.95
CA GLY A 160 -5.78 -0.83 19.30
C GLY A 160 -6.80 -1.96 19.31
#